data_AF-A0A0F8XLG9-F1
#
_entry.id   AF-A0A0F8XLG9-F1
#
_cell.length_a   1.000
_cell.length_b   1.000
_cell.length_c   1.000
_cell.angle_alpha   90.00
_cell.angle_beta   90.00
_cell.angle_gamma   90.00
#
_symmetry.space_group_name_H-M   'P 1'
#
loop_
_entity.id
_entity.type
_entity.pdbx_description
1 polymer ?
#
loop_
_entity_poly.entity_id
_entity_poly.type
_entity_poly.pdbx_seq_one_letter_code
_entity_poly.pdbx_strand_id
1 'polypeptide(L)'
;MKVSKGTVIERFMTDEGKKLSGNSDVADRNPEDILMAIRFGDSHIHVVYPEDEVLCQQMVEKVLYELDMEIEEEEETTKIEITPLPIDQVISQDRIAEICEEIRETAGPMIELPKLAELNLPRRIVFHNRQAIGDILMFTAGIRDFKKAFPDIQVQVDSTVGHIWDYNPNINRESWPLLIDPMMYNQTGKKATDGQMLENNKRAVLEAVQQDKPVKLYIGPGKATNASNRSDNHFANAYRTSMENVLGITIPQGPIRADIYMTEEEYNRPPIIEGPYWLITAGEKGDWTCKTFAFEKWREVVKAMPLMTFIQIGEKEKGKKHKHPDLNFPNVINYIGKTEDRHTG
;
A
#
# COMPACT_ATOMS: atom_id res chain seq x y z
N MET A 1 6.08 24.62 4.87
CA MET A 1 5.06 23.88 5.66
C MET A 1 4.72 24.76 6.86
N LYS A 2 3.45 25.02 7.24
CA LYS A 2 3.19 25.93 8.38
C LYS A 2 3.56 25.24 9.70
N VAL A 3 4.76 25.55 10.21
CA VAL A 3 5.22 25.06 11.51
C VAL A 3 4.41 25.77 12.62
N SER A 4 3.85 24.99 13.56
CA SER A 4 3.05 25.53 14.66
C SER A 4 3.88 26.43 15.57
N LYS A 5 3.27 27.50 16.09
CA LYS A 5 3.89 28.36 17.11
C LYS A 5 4.29 27.50 18.32
N GLY A 6 5.60 27.40 18.60
CA GLY A 6 6.15 26.64 19.73
C GLY A 6 6.90 25.36 19.37
N THR A 7 7.09 25.04 18.08
CA THR A 7 7.98 23.95 17.67
C THR A 7 9.43 24.27 18.01
N VAL A 8 10.08 23.40 18.78
CA VAL A 8 11.50 23.51 19.13
C VAL A 8 12.24 22.39 18.41
N ILE A 9 13.30 22.75 17.68
CA ILE A 9 14.20 21.80 17.02
C ILE A 9 15.41 21.66 17.93
N GLU A 10 15.58 20.49 18.54
CA GLU A 10 16.73 20.18 19.41
C GLU A 10 17.67 19.21 18.66
N ARG A 11 18.94 19.59 18.54
CA ARG A 11 20.00 18.73 17.98
C ARG A 11 20.58 17.90 19.12
N PHE A 12 20.22 16.62 19.18
CA PHE A 12 20.72 15.74 20.23
C PHE A 12 22.03 15.10 19.80
N MET A 13 23.12 15.42 20.51
CA MET A 13 24.35 14.62 20.46
C MET A 13 24.12 13.33 21.25
N THR A 14 24.82 12.26 20.86
CA THR A 14 24.68 10.85 21.27
C THR A 14 24.42 10.61 22.76
N ASP A 15 24.96 11.44 23.67
CA ASP A 15 24.79 11.27 25.12
C ASP A 15 23.38 11.67 25.64
N GLU A 16 22.63 12.51 24.92
CA GLU A 16 21.27 12.89 25.32
C GLU A 16 20.17 11.95 24.82
N GLY A 17 20.45 11.14 23.78
CA GLY A 17 19.54 10.10 23.28
C GLY A 17 19.16 9.07 24.35
N LYS A 18 20.03 8.84 25.34
CA LYS A 18 19.75 7.97 26.50
C LYS A 18 18.65 8.48 27.43
N LYS A 19 18.30 9.78 27.39
CA LYS A 19 17.16 10.32 28.17
C LYS A 19 15.82 10.04 27.48
N LEU A 20 15.80 9.83 26.16
CA LEU A 20 14.59 9.53 25.36
C LEU A 20 14.17 8.06 25.40
N SER A 21 15.09 7.14 25.71
CA SER A 21 14.80 5.69 25.86
C SER A 21 13.88 5.36 27.05
N GLY A 22 13.70 6.29 27.98
CA GLY A 22 12.71 6.20 29.06
C GLY A 22 11.28 6.55 28.63
N ASN A 23 11.07 7.04 27.40
CA ASN A 23 9.76 7.36 26.86
C ASN A 23 9.18 6.13 26.13
N SER A 24 8.03 5.64 26.60
CA SER A 24 7.32 4.49 26.03
C SER A 24 6.98 4.62 24.55
N ASP A 25 6.91 5.85 24.03
CA ASP A 25 6.59 6.13 22.62
C ASP A 25 7.79 5.96 21.68
N VAL A 26 9.00 5.84 22.22
CA VAL A 26 10.27 5.67 21.48
C VAL A 26 10.88 4.28 21.74
N ALA A 27 10.25 3.48 22.61
CA ALA A 27 10.87 2.39 23.37
C ALA A 27 11.24 1.09 22.62
N ASP A 28 11.18 1.05 21.28
CA ASP A 28 11.49 -0.17 20.51
C ASP A 28 12.82 -0.10 19.73
N ARG A 29 13.63 0.97 19.86
CA ARG A 29 14.85 1.16 19.05
C ARG A 29 16.03 1.77 19.80
N ASN A 30 17.24 1.46 19.31
CA ASN A 30 18.51 1.82 19.94
C ASN A 30 18.74 3.35 19.81
N PRO A 31 18.90 4.09 20.93
CA PRO A 31 18.94 5.55 20.92
C PRO A 31 20.19 6.17 20.29
N GLU A 32 21.24 5.36 20.04
CA GLU A 32 22.48 5.84 19.42
C GLU A 32 22.36 5.99 17.89
N ASP A 33 21.25 5.53 17.30
CA ASP A 33 20.96 5.62 15.85
C ASP A 33 20.11 6.86 15.49
N ILE A 34 19.83 7.75 16.44
CA ILE A 34 18.94 8.90 16.20
C ILE A 34 19.76 10.10 15.73
N LEU A 35 19.55 10.54 14.49
CA LEU A 35 20.21 11.72 13.92
C LEU A 35 19.50 13.02 14.34
N MET A 36 18.17 13.02 14.34
CA MET A 36 17.36 14.19 14.66
C MET A 36 16.02 13.76 15.28
N ALA A 37 15.55 14.50 16.27
CA ALA A 37 14.21 14.36 16.81
C ALA A 37 13.49 15.71 16.77
N ILE A 38 12.27 15.72 16.23
CA ILE A 38 11.42 16.91 16.15
C ILE A 38 10.28 16.73 17.12
N ARG A 39 10.19 17.62 18.12
CA ARG A 39 9.04 17.65 19.05
C ARG A 39 8.03 18.68 18.57
N PHE A 40 6.82 18.22 18.29
CA PHE A 40 5.68 19.05 17.94
C PHE A 40 4.99 19.56 19.23
N GLY A 41 4.27 20.68 19.11
CA GLY A 41 3.66 21.36 20.27
C GLY A 41 2.59 20.56 21.03
N ASP A 42 2.13 19.44 20.47
CA ASP A 42 1.22 18.46 21.08
C ASP A 42 1.96 17.33 21.81
N SER A 43 3.27 17.46 22.00
CA SER A 43 4.18 16.47 22.61
C SER A 43 4.52 15.26 21.74
N HIS A 44 4.05 15.23 20.47
CA HIS A 44 4.46 14.20 19.52
C HIS A 44 5.95 14.36 19.15
N ILE A 45 6.69 13.26 19.10
CA ILE A 45 8.12 13.24 18.74
C ILE A 45 8.29 12.45 17.46
N HIS A 46 8.85 13.07 16.42
CA HIS A 46 9.24 12.41 15.19
C HIS A 46 10.76 12.22 15.16
N VAL A 47 11.24 11.06 14.73
CA VAL A 47 12.66 10.68 14.81
C VAL A 47 13.19 10.35 13.43
N VAL A 48 14.35 10.90 13.07
CA VAL A 48 15.05 10.67 11.79
C VAL A 48 16.36 9.94 12.07
N TYR A 49 16.66 8.92 11.26
CA TYR A 49 17.82 8.03 11.38
C TYR A 49 18.84 8.33 10.27
N PRO A 50 20.15 8.12 10.50
CA PRO A 50 21.25 8.59 9.65
C PRO A 50 21.47 7.84 8.33
N GLU A 51 20.67 6.82 8.01
CA GLU A 51 20.96 5.91 6.87
C GLU A 51 20.63 6.49 5.48
N ASP A 52 20.29 7.78 5.38
CA ASP A 52 20.04 8.47 4.11
C ASP A 52 20.60 9.90 4.15
N GLU A 53 21.90 10.00 3.87
CA GLU A 53 22.69 11.25 3.96
C GLU A 53 22.15 12.34 3.02
N VAL A 54 21.61 11.95 1.85
CA VAL A 54 21.02 12.86 0.86
C VAL A 54 19.68 13.41 1.36
N LEU A 55 18.82 12.55 1.93
CA LEU A 55 17.55 12.99 2.51
C LEU A 55 17.79 13.92 3.71
N CYS A 56 18.81 13.63 4.53
CA CYS A 56 19.16 14.45 5.67
C CYS A 56 19.63 15.85 5.25
N GLN A 57 20.49 15.93 4.22
CA GLN A 57 20.94 17.20 3.69
C GLN A 57 19.78 18.04 3.12
N GLN A 58 18.91 17.43 2.31
CA GLN A 58 17.73 18.11 1.74
C GLN A 58 16.74 18.58 2.81
N MET A 59 16.57 17.81 3.89
CA MET A 59 15.70 18.20 5.01
C MET A 59 16.29 19.36 5.80
N VAL A 60 17.59 19.34 6.07
CA VAL A 60 18.30 20.41 6.77
C VAL A 60 18.28 21.70 5.95
N GLU A 61 18.61 21.65 4.66
CA GLU A 61 18.57 22.81 3.76
C GLU A 61 17.16 23.42 3.69
N LYS A 62 16.13 22.59 3.63
CA LYS A 62 14.74 23.04 3.59
C LYS A 62 14.28 23.66 4.92
N VAL A 63 14.71 23.11 6.04
CA VAL A 63 14.40 23.67 7.38
C VAL A 63 15.11 25.02 7.57
N LEU A 64 16.38 25.12 7.17
CA LEU A 64 17.14 26.37 7.25
C LEU A 64 16.55 27.46 6.35
N TYR A 65 16.13 27.09 5.13
CA TYR A 65 15.42 27.99 4.22
C TYR A 65 14.08 28.48 4.79
N GLU A 66 13.28 27.60 5.41
CA GLU A 66 12.00 28.01 6.02
C GLU A 66 12.18 28.81 7.33
N LEU A 67 13.33 28.72 7.99
CA LEU A 67 13.65 29.44 9.22
C LEU A 67 14.48 30.72 8.99
N ASP A 68 14.82 31.05 7.74
CA ASP A 68 15.63 32.22 7.36
C ASP A 68 16.99 32.25 8.09
N MET A 69 17.62 31.08 8.22
CA MET A 69 18.92 30.90 8.87
C MET A 69 19.98 30.52 7.83
N GLU A 70 21.08 31.26 7.79
CA GLU A 70 22.24 30.93 6.95
C GLU A 70 23.20 29.97 7.68
N ILE A 71 23.88 29.10 6.92
CA ILE A 71 24.94 28.21 7.42
C ILE A 71 26.23 29.03 7.43
N GLU A 72 26.86 29.21 8.59
CA GLU A 72 28.26 29.66 8.65
C GLU A 72 29.17 28.49 8.27
N GLU A 73 29.85 28.58 7.13
CA GLU A 73 30.86 27.60 6.73
C GLU A 73 32.11 27.77 7.60
N GLU A 74 32.44 26.77 8.42
CA GLU A 74 33.79 26.64 8.97
C GLU A 74 34.75 26.20 7.85
N GLU A 75 35.76 27.04 7.58
CA GLU A 75 36.92 26.65 6.78
C GLU A 75 37.68 25.52 7.51
N GLU A 76 37.75 24.32 6.93
CA GLU A 76 39.02 23.78 6.43
C GLU A 76 38.96 22.36 5.83
N THR A 77 39.61 22.27 4.66
CA THR A 77 40.48 21.16 4.21
C THR A 77 39.91 19.76 3.98
N THR A 78 39.43 19.49 2.77
CA THR A 78 40.17 18.77 1.71
C THR A 78 39.23 18.55 0.52
N LYS A 79 39.35 19.38 -0.52
CA LYS A 79 38.60 19.21 -1.77
C LYS A 79 39.21 18.05 -2.56
N ILE A 80 38.48 16.94 -2.68
CA ILE A 80 38.67 16.02 -3.80
C ILE A 80 38.00 16.72 -4.99
N GLU A 81 38.81 17.26 -5.90
CA GLU A 81 38.32 17.80 -7.17
C GLU A 81 37.74 16.64 -8.00
N ILE A 82 36.41 16.55 -8.04
CA ILE A 82 35.71 15.83 -9.10
C ILE A 82 35.40 16.87 -10.17
N THR A 83 36.15 16.85 -11.26
CA THR A 83 35.88 17.69 -12.43
C THR A 83 34.58 17.21 -13.07
N PRO A 84 33.51 18.03 -13.15
CA PRO A 84 32.31 17.65 -13.89
C PRO A 84 32.65 17.55 -15.38
N LEU A 85 32.29 16.44 -16.03
CA LEU A 85 32.39 16.32 -17.48
C LEU A 85 31.42 17.32 -18.14
N PRO A 86 31.85 18.13 -19.12
CA PRO A 86 30.99 19.10 -19.79
C PRO A 86 29.82 18.42 -20.52
N ILE A 87 28.60 18.90 -20.32
CA ILE A 87 27.34 18.39 -20.91
C ILE A 87 27.14 18.96 -22.32
N ASP A 88 28.21 18.98 -23.12
CA ASP A 88 28.23 19.70 -24.41
C ASP A 88 28.68 18.80 -25.56
N GLN A 89 29.11 17.57 -25.30
CA GLN A 89 29.38 16.62 -26.37
C GLN A 89 28.10 15.86 -26.69
N VAL A 90 27.39 16.33 -27.72
CA VAL A 90 26.40 15.52 -28.44
C VAL A 90 27.10 14.23 -28.84
N ILE A 91 26.82 13.15 -28.12
CA ILE A 91 27.32 11.82 -28.44
C ILE A 91 26.77 11.49 -29.83
N SER A 92 27.65 11.29 -30.82
CA SER A 92 27.22 10.95 -32.18
C SER A 92 26.39 9.65 -32.13
N GLN A 93 25.43 9.50 -33.05
CA GLN A 93 24.61 8.28 -33.10
C GLN A 93 25.47 7.02 -33.24
N ASP A 94 26.62 7.13 -33.89
CA ASP A 94 27.61 6.05 -34.02
C ASP A 94 28.21 5.66 -32.66
N ARG A 95 28.46 6.64 -31.78
CA ARG A 95 28.99 6.40 -30.43
C ARG A 95 27.92 5.84 -29.48
N ILE A 96 26.65 6.21 -29.67
CA ILE A 96 25.53 5.55 -28.98
C ILE A 96 25.43 4.08 -29.41
N ALA A 97 25.59 3.79 -30.71
CA ALA A 97 25.57 2.44 -31.23
C ALA A 97 26.71 1.57 -30.70
N GLU A 98 27.94 2.11 -30.61
CA GLU A 98 29.08 1.43 -29.99
C GLU A 98 28.83 1.14 -28.50
N ILE A 99 28.33 2.12 -27.73
CA ILE A 99 28.00 1.92 -26.31
C ILE A 99 26.90 0.85 -26.15
N CYS A 100 25.92 0.81 -27.05
CA CYS A 100 24.86 -0.21 -27.04
C CYS A 100 25.35 -1.62 -27.42
N GLU A 101 26.45 -1.74 -28.18
CA GLU A 101 27.11 -3.03 -28.47
C GLU A 101 28.03 -3.43 -27.31
N GLU A 102 28.81 -2.50 -26.73
CA GLU A 102 29.61 -2.77 -25.53
C GLU A 102 28.73 -3.21 -24.34
N ILE A 103 27.56 -2.59 -24.16
CA ILE A 103 26.55 -3.01 -23.17
C ILE A 103 26.01 -4.40 -23.52
N ARG A 104 25.85 -4.77 -24.80
CA ARG A 104 25.41 -6.11 -25.22
C ARG A 104 26.49 -7.18 -25.07
N GLU A 105 27.76 -6.81 -25.10
CA GLU A 105 28.87 -7.72 -24.83
C GLU A 105 29.10 -7.93 -23.32
N THR A 106 28.83 -6.91 -22.48
CA THR A 106 28.95 -7.01 -21.01
C THR A 106 27.69 -7.50 -20.31
N ALA A 107 26.51 -7.05 -20.74
CA ALA A 107 25.25 -7.68 -20.39
C ALA A 107 25.12 -8.92 -21.27
N GLY A 108 25.50 -10.08 -20.73
CA GLY A 108 25.33 -11.37 -21.40
C GLY A 108 23.94 -11.52 -22.05
N PRO A 109 23.77 -12.50 -22.96
CA PRO A 109 22.73 -12.51 -23.99
C PRO A 109 21.39 -12.03 -23.43
N MET A 110 20.77 -11.04 -24.10
CA MET A 110 19.40 -10.62 -23.82
C MET A 110 18.59 -11.88 -23.57
N ILE A 111 18.15 -12.06 -22.33
CA ILE A 111 17.24 -13.14 -21.98
C ILE A 111 16.00 -12.86 -22.79
N GLU A 112 15.83 -13.55 -23.91
CA GLU A 112 14.53 -13.70 -24.54
C GLU A 112 13.58 -14.08 -23.42
N LEU A 113 12.63 -13.19 -23.09
CA LEU A 113 11.54 -13.51 -22.18
C LEU A 113 10.99 -14.86 -22.64
N PRO A 114 11.10 -15.91 -21.82
CA PRO A 114 10.72 -17.24 -22.26
C PRO A 114 9.28 -17.14 -22.74
N LYS A 115 9.03 -17.65 -23.96
CA LYS A 115 7.66 -17.87 -24.42
C LYS A 115 6.92 -18.50 -23.24
N LEU A 116 5.78 -17.91 -22.87
CA LEU A 116 4.93 -18.24 -21.71
C LEU A 116 4.63 -19.76 -21.54
N ALA A 117 4.98 -20.58 -22.52
CA ALA A 117 4.80 -22.02 -22.63
C ALA A 117 5.69 -22.88 -21.71
N GLU A 118 6.72 -22.36 -21.02
CA GLU A 118 7.56 -23.16 -20.12
C GLU A 118 7.68 -22.60 -18.69
N LEU A 119 6.73 -21.77 -18.27
CA LEU A 119 6.61 -21.40 -16.86
C LEU A 119 5.75 -22.44 -16.14
N ASN A 120 6.39 -23.24 -15.29
CA ASN A 120 5.75 -24.21 -14.41
C ASN A 120 4.94 -23.48 -13.32
N LEU A 121 3.78 -22.95 -13.71
CA LEU A 121 2.83 -22.30 -12.81
C LEU A 121 1.67 -23.24 -12.46
N PRO A 122 1.11 -23.12 -11.24
CA PRO A 122 -0.11 -23.82 -10.89
C PRO A 122 -1.26 -23.37 -11.80
N ARG A 123 -2.02 -24.34 -12.34
CA ARG A 123 -3.18 -24.04 -13.21
C ARG A 123 -4.37 -23.46 -12.45
N ARG A 124 -4.42 -23.65 -11.13
CA ARG A 124 -5.53 -23.28 -10.24
C ARG A 124 -4.97 -22.62 -8.98
N ILE A 125 -5.26 -21.34 -8.80
CA ILE A 125 -4.71 -20.52 -7.71
C ILE A 125 -5.85 -19.84 -6.95
N VAL A 126 -5.85 -19.98 -5.63
CA VAL A 126 -6.68 -19.18 -4.71
C VAL A 126 -5.78 -18.11 -4.09
N PHE A 127 -5.96 -16.85 -4.47
CA PHE A 127 -5.24 -15.78 -3.79
C PHE A 127 -5.96 -15.35 -2.51
N HIS A 128 -5.25 -15.37 -1.39
CA HIS A 128 -5.79 -15.09 -0.06
C HIS A 128 -5.28 -13.76 0.48
N ASN A 129 -6.20 -12.92 0.96
CA ASN A 129 -5.87 -11.67 1.66
C ASN A 129 -6.98 -11.25 2.64
N ARG A 130 -6.62 -10.83 3.87
CA ARG A 130 -7.60 -10.45 4.90
C ARG A 130 -7.51 -8.98 5.36
N GLN A 131 -7.00 -8.10 4.50
CA GLN A 131 -6.87 -6.66 4.79
C GLN A 131 -8.22 -5.92 4.75
N ALA A 132 -8.20 -4.61 4.98
CA ALA A 132 -9.40 -3.78 5.00
C ALA A 132 -10.00 -3.59 3.59
N ILE A 133 -11.25 -3.12 3.53
CA ILE A 133 -12.01 -2.98 2.27
C ILE A 133 -11.28 -2.17 1.19
N GLY A 134 -10.61 -1.07 1.55
CA GLY A 134 -9.86 -0.26 0.58
C GLY A 134 -8.68 -1.02 -0.04
N ASP A 135 -8.01 -1.85 0.76
CA ASP A 135 -6.89 -2.68 0.33
C ASP A 135 -7.40 -3.80 -0.59
N ILE A 136 -8.48 -4.49 -0.20
CA ILE A 136 -9.13 -5.52 -1.03
C ILE A 136 -9.69 -4.94 -2.32
N LEU A 137 -10.23 -3.71 -2.29
CA LEU A 137 -10.70 -3.04 -3.49
C LEU A 137 -9.55 -2.84 -4.48
N MET A 138 -8.37 -2.41 -4.00
CA MET A 138 -7.19 -2.27 -4.85
C MET A 138 -6.59 -3.62 -5.28
N PHE A 139 -6.83 -4.69 -4.52
CA PHE A 139 -6.41 -6.04 -4.91
C PHE A 139 -7.03 -6.48 -6.24
N THR A 140 -8.22 -5.99 -6.58
CA THR A 140 -8.89 -6.26 -7.87
C THR A 140 -8.02 -5.89 -9.08
N ALA A 141 -7.23 -4.80 -8.98
CA ALA A 141 -6.32 -4.38 -10.03
C ALA A 141 -5.21 -5.43 -10.26
N GLY A 142 -4.65 -5.98 -9.18
CA GLY A 142 -3.66 -7.05 -9.26
C GLY A 142 -4.20 -8.32 -9.90
N ILE A 143 -5.46 -8.69 -9.60
CA ILE A 143 -6.12 -9.84 -10.21
C ILE A 143 -6.38 -9.61 -11.70
N ARG A 144 -6.88 -8.43 -12.09
CA ARG A 144 -7.06 -8.06 -13.51
C ARG A 144 -5.75 -8.19 -14.27
N ASP A 145 -4.68 -7.60 -13.75
CA ASP A 145 -3.38 -7.58 -14.43
C ASP A 145 -2.78 -8.98 -14.52
N PHE A 146 -2.89 -9.78 -13.46
CA PHE A 146 -2.49 -11.19 -13.46
C PHE A 146 -3.27 -11.99 -14.52
N LYS A 147 -4.60 -11.85 -14.58
CA LYS A 147 -5.43 -12.57 -15.54
C LYS A 147 -5.19 -12.14 -16.98
N LYS A 148 -4.83 -10.87 -17.21
CA LYS A 148 -4.43 -10.39 -18.53
C LYS A 148 -3.11 -11.04 -18.99
N ALA A 149 -2.16 -11.23 -18.08
CA ALA A 149 -0.88 -11.86 -18.37
C ALA A 149 -0.99 -13.40 -18.49
N PHE A 150 -1.86 -14.01 -17.69
CA PHE A 150 -2.03 -15.47 -17.59
C PHE A 150 -3.51 -15.86 -17.76
N PRO A 151 -4.04 -15.78 -19.00
CA PRO A 151 -5.47 -16.00 -19.28
C PRO A 151 -5.93 -17.44 -19.02
N ASP A 152 -5.03 -18.43 -19.10
CA ASP A 152 -5.39 -19.83 -18.93
C ASP A 152 -5.38 -20.30 -17.47
N ILE A 153 -4.73 -19.56 -16.56
CA ILE A 153 -4.69 -19.91 -15.14
C ILE A 153 -6.04 -19.58 -14.49
N GLN A 154 -6.67 -20.55 -13.87
CA GLN A 154 -7.90 -20.35 -13.13
C GLN A 154 -7.60 -19.70 -11.77
N VAL A 155 -8.32 -18.63 -11.44
CA VAL A 155 -8.09 -17.83 -10.24
C VAL A 155 -9.34 -17.78 -9.38
N GLN A 156 -9.16 -17.98 -8.08
CA GLN A 156 -10.13 -17.68 -7.03
C GLN A 156 -9.55 -16.65 -6.07
N VAL A 157 -10.42 -15.97 -5.33
CA VAL A 157 -9.99 -15.05 -4.27
C VAL A 157 -10.70 -15.41 -2.97
N ASP A 158 -9.92 -15.56 -1.90
CA ASP A 158 -10.41 -15.68 -0.52
C ASP A 158 -10.06 -14.39 0.22
N SER A 159 -11.08 -13.55 0.48
CA SER A 159 -10.89 -12.26 1.13
C SER A 159 -11.92 -11.90 2.19
N THR A 160 -11.69 -10.82 2.91
CA THR A 160 -12.59 -10.26 3.94
C THR A 160 -13.86 -9.64 3.36
N VAL A 161 -13.87 -9.24 2.08
CA VAL A 161 -14.99 -8.54 1.45
C VAL A 161 -15.41 -9.27 0.18
N GLY A 162 -16.29 -10.27 0.32
CA GLY A 162 -16.66 -11.19 -0.76
C GLY A 162 -17.34 -10.52 -1.96
N HIS A 163 -18.30 -9.63 -1.71
CA HIS A 163 -19.15 -9.06 -2.76
C HIS A 163 -18.44 -8.16 -3.78
N ILE A 164 -17.24 -7.64 -3.48
CA ILE A 164 -16.41 -6.92 -4.46
C ILE A 164 -16.04 -7.83 -5.66
N TRP A 165 -16.01 -9.14 -5.44
CA TRP A 165 -15.67 -10.14 -6.44
C TRP A 165 -16.89 -10.71 -7.18
N ASP A 166 -18.11 -10.28 -6.82
CA ASP A 166 -19.32 -10.70 -7.50
C ASP A 166 -19.25 -10.30 -8.98
N TYR A 167 -19.69 -11.23 -9.84
CA TYR A 167 -19.66 -11.12 -11.30
C TYR A 167 -18.31 -10.78 -11.95
N ASN A 168 -17.22 -10.73 -11.19
CA ASN A 168 -15.89 -10.51 -11.74
C ASN A 168 -15.54 -11.68 -12.70
N PRO A 169 -15.28 -11.42 -14.00
CA PRO A 169 -15.01 -12.45 -15.00
C PRO A 169 -13.65 -13.12 -14.82
N ASN A 170 -12.77 -12.50 -14.02
CA ASN A 170 -11.44 -13.02 -13.69
C ASN A 170 -11.48 -14.10 -12.60
N ILE A 171 -12.64 -14.32 -11.97
CA ILE A 171 -12.81 -15.22 -10.83
C ILE A 171 -13.57 -16.47 -11.25
N ASN A 172 -12.91 -17.62 -11.12
CA ASN A 172 -13.50 -18.95 -11.22
C ASN A 172 -14.35 -19.22 -9.95
N ARG A 173 -15.47 -19.93 -10.07
CA ARG A 173 -16.41 -20.20 -8.96
C ARG A 173 -16.61 -21.69 -8.67
N GLU A 174 -15.81 -22.55 -9.28
CA GLU A 174 -15.86 -23.99 -9.06
C GLU A 174 -15.37 -24.34 -7.64
N SER A 175 -15.79 -25.48 -7.10
CA SER A 175 -15.31 -25.91 -5.78
C SER A 175 -13.98 -26.65 -5.89
N TRP A 176 -12.98 -26.22 -5.11
CA TRP A 176 -11.67 -26.87 -5.00
C TRP A 176 -11.42 -27.37 -3.56
N PRO A 177 -12.03 -28.50 -3.14
CA PRO A 177 -11.99 -28.95 -1.75
C PRO A 177 -10.63 -29.45 -1.27
N LEU A 178 -9.73 -29.84 -2.19
CA LEU A 178 -8.41 -30.36 -1.90
C LEU A 178 -7.35 -29.49 -2.56
N LEU A 179 -7.00 -28.39 -1.87
CA LEU A 179 -5.94 -27.48 -2.28
C LEU A 179 -4.74 -27.58 -1.34
N ILE A 180 -3.56 -27.22 -1.84
CA ILE A 180 -2.35 -27.09 -1.03
C ILE A 180 -2.40 -25.73 -0.33
N ASP A 181 -2.36 -25.75 1.00
CA ASP A 181 -2.32 -24.55 1.83
C ASP A 181 -0.91 -24.39 2.44
N PRO A 182 -0.19 -23.28 2.13
CA PRO A 182 1.11 -22.93 2.71
C PRO A 182 1.16 -22.98 4.25
N MET A 183 0.03 -22.78 4.93
CA MET A 183 -0.03 -22.87 6.40
C MET A 183 0.28 -24.27 6.92
N MET A 184 0.12 -25.31 6.11
CA MET A 184 0.45 -26.70 6.48
C MET A 184 1.94 -26.91 6.77
N TYR A 185 2.81 -26.05 6.23
CA TYR A 185 4.25 -26.10 6.49
C TYR A 185 4.65 -25.44 7.81
N ASN A 186 3.72 -24.76 8.48
CA ASN A 186 4.01 -24.10 9.74
C ASN A 186 4.03 -25.10 10.91
N GLN A 187 5.21 -25.66 11.17
CA GLN A 187 5.41 -26.70 12.19
C GLN A 187 5.28 -26.19 13.63
N THR A 188 5.37 -24.88 13.85
CA THR A 188 5.49 -24.30 15.21
C THR A 188 4.16 -23.90 15.84
N GLY A 189 3.08 -23.84 15.05
CA GLY A 189 1.79 -23.28 15.46
C GLY A 189 1.79 -21.76 15.71
N LYS A 190 2.95 -21.10 15.69
CA LYS A 190 3.07 -19.63 15.83
C LYS A 190 2.80 -18.95 14.49
N LYS A 191 2.34 -17.71 14.49
CA LYS A 191 2.13 -16.94 13.24
C LYS A 191 3.47 -16.80 12.49
N ALA A 192 3.49 -17.20 11.22
CA ALA A 192 4.67 -17.06 10.37
C ALA A 192 4.99 -15.58 10.12
N THR A 193 6.28 -15.24 10.04
CA THR A 193 6.74 -13.93 9.57
C THR A 193 6.48 -13.77 8.07
N ASP A 194 6.54 -12.55 7.55
CA ASP A 194 6.35 -12.29 6.12
C ASP A 194 7.34 -13.07 5.24
N GLY A 195 8.61 -13.17 5.67
CA GLY A 195 9.63 -13.96 4.98
C GLY A 195 9.35 -15.47 5.01
N GLN A 196 8.92 -16.00 6.17
CA GLN A 196 8.52 -17.40 6.29
C GLN A 196 7.28 -17.71 5.43
N MET A 197 6.32 -16.79 5.39
CA MET A 197 5.12 -16.96 4.57
C MET A 197 5.46 -16.92 3.08
N LEU A 198 6.38 -16.05 2.65
CA LEU A 198 6.88 -16.04 1.28
C LEU A 198 7.51 -17.38 0.89
N GLU A 199 8.34 -17.95 1.76
CA GLU A 199 8.97 -19.26 1.52
C GLU A 199 7.94 -20.40 1.49
N ASN A 200 6.98 -20.39 2.42
CA ASN A 200 5.89 -21.36 2.45
C ASN A 200 5.03 -21.28 1.18
N ASN A 201 4.72 -20.07 0.70
CA ASN A 201 4.02 -19.86 -0.57
C ASN A 201 4.82 -20.46 -1.74
N LYS A 202 6.12 -20.17 -1.84
CA LYS A 202 6.98 -20.72 -2.91
C LYS A 202 7.02 -22.24 -2.89
N ARG A 203 7.14 -22.85 -1.70
CA ARG A 203 7.07 -24.30 -1.54
C ARG A 203 5.72 -24.87 -2.00
N ALA A 204 4.62 -24.22 -1.64
CA ALA A 204 3.28 -24.64 -2.05
C ALA A 204 3.10 -24.58 -3.57
N VAL A 205 3.66 -23.55 -4.23
CA VAL A 205 3.66 -23.43 -5.70
C VAL A 205 4.35 -24.64 -6.33
N LEU A 206 5.54 -25.01 -5.87
CA LEU A 206 6.28 -26.17 -6.39
C LEU A 206 5.50 -27.47 -6.21
N GLU A 207 4.94 -27.68 -5.02
CA GLU A 207 4.14 -28.88 -4.72
C GLU A 207 2.87 -28.95 -5.59
N ALA A 208 2.22 -27.81 -5.81
CA ALA A 208 1.01 -27.70 -6.63
C ALA A 208 1.25 -28.01 -8.09
N VAL A 209 2.38 -27.58 -8.65
CA VAL A 209 2.80 -27.95 -10.00
C VAL A 209 3.08 -29.44 -10.08
N GLN A 210 3.85 -29.99 -9.13
CA GLN A 210 4.23 -31.41 -9.12
C GLN A 210 3.03 -32.35 -9.01
N GLN A 211 2.01 -31.96 -8.25
CA GLN A 211 0.82 -32.77 -8.00
C GLN A 211 -0.38 -32.38 -8.89
N ASP A 212 -0.24 -31.37 -9.76
CA ASP A 212 -1.34 -30.74 -10.50
C ASP A 212 -2.57 -30.44 -9.61
N LYS A 213 -2.33 -29.79 -8.47
CA LYS A 213 -3.37 -29.43 -7.49
C LYS A 213 -3.61 -27.93 -7.43
N PRO A 214 -4.83 -27.50 -7.05
CA PRO A 214 -5.07 -26.11 -6.67
C PRO A 214 -4.18 -25.70 -5.49
N VAL A 215 -3.78 -24.44 -5.44
CA VAL A 215 -2.94 -23.89 -4.37
C VAL A 215 -3.51 -22.59 -3.83
N LYS A 216 -3.43 -22.40 -2.52
CA LYS A 216 -3.73 -21.12 -1.88
C LYS A 216 -2.45 -20.33 -1.70
N LEU A 217 -2.46 -19.04 -2.04
CA LEU A 217 -1.30 -18.17 -1.92
C LEU A 217 -1.64 -16.92 -1.11
N TYR A 218 -0.84 -16.66 -0.08
CA TYR A 218 -1.02 -15.52 0.81
C TYR A 218 -0.36 -14.29 0.18
N ILE A 219 -1.17 -13.40 -0.39
CA ILE A 219 -0.72 -12.19 -1.09
C ILE A 219 -1.06 -10.99 -0.23
N GLY A 220 -0.18 -10.01 -0.12
CA GLY A 220 -0.49 -8.81 0.65
C GLY A 220 0.40 -7.61 0.33
N PRO A 221 -0.04 -6.40 0.74
CA PRO A 221 0.65 -5.17 0.37
C PRO A 221 1.86 -4.85 1.27
N GLY A 222 2.13 -5.66 2.29
CA GLY A 222 3.07 -5.34 3.39
C GLY A 222 4.43 -4.83 2.94
N LYS A 223 5.04 -5.48 1.92
CA LYS A 223 6.33 -5.04 1.37
C LYS A 223 6.27 -3.62 0.81
N ALA A 224 5.21 -3.29 0.05
CA ALA A 224 5.05 -1.96 -0.55
C ALA A 224 4.70 -0.91 0.52
N THR A 225 3.81 -1.23 1.45
CA THR A 225 3.42 -0.28 2.52
C THR A 225 4.58 0.05 3.43
N ASN A 226 5.42 -0.94 3.79
CA ASN A 226 6.58 -0.76 4.67
C ASN A 226 7.75 -0.02 3.97
N ALA A 227 7.70 0.10 2.65
CA ALA A 227 8.65 0.84 1.83
C ALA A 227 8.06 2.15 1.28
N SER A 228 6.86 2.56 1.71
CA SER A 228 6.12 3.70 1.14
C SER A 228 6.84 5.05 1.29
N ASN A 229 7.78 5.17 2.22
CA ASN A 229 8.62 6.36 2.39
C ASN A 229 9.93 6.31 1.60
N ARG A 230 10.24 5.20 0.94
CA ARG A 230 11.49 4.97 0.19
C ARG A 230 11.27 4.51 -1.26
N SER A 231 10.02 4.29 -1.65
CA SER A 231 9.66 3.80 -2.98
C SER A 231 8.60 4.70 -3.59
N ASP A 232 8.77 4.95 -4.89
CA ASP A 232 7.82 5.63 -5.78
C ASP A 232 6.70 4.71 -6.28
N ASN A 233 6.65 3.46 -5.82
CA ASN A 233 5.62 2.51 -6.24
C ASN A 233 4.25 2.88 -5.69
N HIS A 234 3.31 3.15 -6.61
CA HIS A 234 1.92 3.34 -6.26
C HIS A 234 1.32 2.07 -5.59
N PHE A 235 0.49 2.25 -4.56
CA PHE A 235 -0.09 1.14 -3.78
C PHE A 235 -0.83 0.09 -4.63
N ALA A 236 -1.43 0.50 -5.75
CA ALA A 236 -2.06 -0.40 -6.73
C ALA A 236 -1.12 -1.54 -7.20
N ASN A 237 0.19 -1.30 -7.22
CA ASN A 237 1.20 -2.28 -7.62
C ASN A 237 1.54 -3.27 -6.52
N ALA A 238 1.16 -3.01 -5.26
CA ALA A 238 1.59 -3.81 -4.11
C ALA A 238 1.21 -5.30 -4.26
N TYR A 239 0.00 -5.57 -4.74
CA TYR A 239 -0.51 -6.92 -4.95
C TYR A 239 0.14 -7.63 -6.13
N ARG A 240 0.30 -6.92 -7.24
CA ARG A 240 1.03 -7.40 -8.43
C ARG A 240 2.43 -7.84 -8.04
N THR A 241 3.19 -6.96 -7.38
CA THR A 241 4.54 -7.26 -6.90
C THR A 241 4.56 -8.40 -5.88
N SER A 242 3.57 -8.50 -4.99
CA SER A 242 3.45 -9.65 -4.09
C SER A 242 3.22 -10.97 -4.82
N MET A 243 2.43 -10.99 -5.90
CA MET A 243 2.25 -12.18 -6.74
C MET A 243 3.55 -12.53 -7.49
N GLU A 244 4.23 -11.54 -8.07
CA GLU A 244 5.52 -11.71 -8.76
C GLU A 244 6.56 -12.33 -7.84
N ASN A 245 6.67 -11.85 -6.59
CA ASN A 245 7.62 -12.38 -5.61
C ASN A 245 7.34 -13.84 -5.23
N VAL A 246 6.06 -14.23 -5.17
CA VAL A 246 5.63 -15.60 -4.83
C VAL A 246 5.81 -16.55 -6.00
N LEU A 247 5.41 -16.12 -7.21
CA LEU A 247 5.34 -16.97 -8.39
C LEU A 247 6.61 -16.94 -9.24
N GLY A 248 7.53 -15.99 -9.00
CA GLY A 248 8.75 -15.84 -9.80
C GLY A 248 8.47 -15.38 -11.22
N ILE A 249 7.45 -14.52 -11.39
CA ILE A 249 6.96 -14.06 -12.70
C ILE A 249 7.05 -12.54 -12.82
N THR A 250 6.83 -12.05 -14.04
CA THR A 250 6.53 -10.64 -14.29
C THR A 250 5.09 -10.50 -14.76
N ILE A 251 4.37 -9.55 -14.17
CA ILE A 251 3.01 -9.17 -14.52
C ILE A 251 3.06 -7.73 -15.03
N PRO A 252 2.73 -7.46 -16.30
CA PRO A 252 2.65 -6.10 -16.81
C PRO A 252 1.65 -5.26 -16.02
N GLN A 253 2.05 -4.04 -15.65
CA GLN A 253 1.15 -3.11 -14.95
C GLN A 253 0.02 -2.65 -15.88
N GLY A 254 -1.21 -2.76 -15.40
CA GLY A 254 -2.40 -2.19 -16.03
C GLY A 254 -2.74 -0.80 -15.49
N PRO A 255 -3.96 -0.31 -15.76
CA PRO A 255 -4.44 0.97 -15.24
C PRO A 255 -4.43 1.03 -13.71
N ILE A 256 -4.05 2.18 -13.14
CA ILE A 256 -4.04 2.42 -11.70
C ILE A 256 -5.47 2.70 -11.21
N ARG A 257 -6.31 1.67 -11.23
CA ARG A 257 -7.70 1.71 -10.74
C ARG A 257 -8.15 0.33 -10.30
N ALA A 258 -9.05 0.32 -9.32
CA ALA A 258 -9.82 -0.86 -8.95
C ALA A 258 -10.89 -1.19 -10.01
N ASP A 259 -11.38 -2.43 -9.94
CA ASP A 259 -12.48 -2.93 -10.77
C ASP A 259 -13.59 -3.50 -9.89
N ILE A 260 -14.82 -3.07 -10.15
CA ILE A 260 -16.05 -3.65 -9.62
C ILE A 260 -16.90 -4.02 -10.82
N TYR A 261 -17.56 -5.17 -10.76
CA TYR A 261 -18.39 -5.69 -11.83
C TYR A 261 -19.83 -5.72 -11.38
N MET A 262 -20.72 -5.24 -12.23
CA MET A 262 -22.16 -5.24 -12.02
C MET A 262 -22.80 -5.96 -13.20
N THR A 263 -23.86 -6.72 -12.93
CA THR A 263 -24.74 -7.22 -13.98
C THR A 263 -25.52 -6.08 -14.62
N GLU A 264 -26.05 -6.32 -15.81
CA GLU A 264 -26.94 -5.37 -16.48
C GLU A 264 -28.20 -5.07 -15.64
N GLU A 265 -28.71 -6.07 -14.91
CA GLU A 265 -29.84 -5.91 -13.99
C GLU A 265 -29.48 -4.97 -12.82
N GLU A 266 -28.31 -5.14 -12.21
CA GLU A 266 -27.84 -4.27 -11.13
C GLU A 266 -27.59 -2.84 -11.61
N TYR A 267 -26.97 -2.69 -12.78
CA TYR A 267 -26.68 -1.37 -13.36
C TYR A 267 -27.97 -0.58 -13.67
N ASN A 268 -28.98 -1.27 -14.19
CA ASN A 268 -30.26 -0.66 -14.55
C ASN A 268 -31.27 -0.65 -13.39
N ARG A 269 -30.90 -1.16 -12.21
CA ARG A 269 -31.79 -1.20 -11.05
C ARG A 269 -32.17 0.23 -10.66
N PRO A 270 -33.47 0.52 -10.44
CA PRO A 270 -33.89 1.80 -9.88
C PRO A 270 -33.18 2.07 -8.55
N PRO A 271 -32.78 3.31 -8.26
CA PRO A 271 -32.13 3.64 -7.00
C PRO A 271 -33.08 3.34 -5.83
N ILE A 272 -32.52 2.77 -4.76
CA ILE A 272 -33.29 2.45 -3.53
C ILE A 272 -33.87 3.72 -2.90
N ILE A 273 -33.15 4.83 -3.01
CA ILE A 273 -33.57 6.15 -2.54
C ILE A 273 -33.85 7.02 -3.77
N GLU A 274 -35.07 7.54 -3.83
CA GLU A 274 -35.49 8.41 -4.92
C GLU A 274 -34.83 9.80 -4.83
N GLY A 275 -34.49 10.35 -5.99
CA GLY A 275 -33.92 11.67 -6.13
C GLY A 275 -32.39 11.74 -5.91
N PRO A 276 -31.79 12.91 -6.13
CA PRO A 276 -30.35 13.09 -5.97
C PRO A 276 -29.96 13.10 -4.49
N TYR A 277 -28.89 12.37 -4.15
CA TYR A 277 -28.34 12.33 -2.80
C TYR A 277 -26.81 12.25 -2.81
N TRP A 278 -26.20 12.57 -1.67
CA TRP A 278 -24.77 12.37 -1.41
C TRP A 278 -24.56 11.22 -0.44
N LEU A 279 -23.61 10.33 -0.75
CA LEU A 279 -23.14 9.34 0.22
C LEU A 279 -22.11 9.98 1.16
N ILE A 280 -22.23 9.70 2.46
CA ILE A 280 -21.32 10.21 3.46
C ILE A 280 -20.88 9.09 4.42
N THR A 281 -19.58 8.96 4.64
CA THR A 281 -18.97 8.01 5.59
C THR A 281 -18.40 8.79 6.78
N ALA A 282 -19.27 9.23 7.69
CA ALA A 282 -18.88 9.97 8.90
C ALA A 282 -18.42 9.04 10.03
N GLY A 283 -17.56 8.07 9.69
CA GLY A 283 -17.02 7.09 10.63
C GLY A 283 -15.65 7.45 11.17
N GLU A 284 -15.32 6.91 12.34
CA GLU A 284 -14.01 7.05 12.97
C GLU A 284 -13.39 5.67 13.18
N LYS A 285 -12.09 5.55 12.86
CA LYS A 285 -11.30 4.36 13.13
C LYS A 285 -10.46 4.59 14.39
N GLY A 286 -10.72 3.82 15.45
CA GLY A 286 -10.16 4.06 16.78
C GLY A 286 -8.65 3.85 16.89
N ASP A 287 -8.06 3.00 16.05
CA ASP A 287 -6.63 2.69 16.00
C ASP A 287 -5.84 3.57 15.02
N TRP A 288 -6.50 4.39 14.19
CA TRP A 288 -5.85 5.27 13.20
C TRP A 288 -6.61 6.60 13.02
N THR A 289 -6.56 7.45 14.04
CA THR A 289 -7.34 8.69 14.11
C THR A 289 -6.90 9.76 13.11
N CYS A 290 -5.67 9.73 12.61
CA CYS A 290 -5.18 10.69 11.60
C CYS A 290 -5.97 10.65 10.28
N LYS A 291 -6.71 9.58 10.01
CA LYS A 291 -7.57 9.43 8.81
C LYS A 291 -9.01 9.91 9.04
N THR A 292 -9.32 10.37 10.25
CA THR A 292 -10.67 10.73 10.66
C THR A 292 -10.90 12.23 10.51
N PHE A 293 -11.97 12.60 9.82
CA PHE A 293 -12.52 13.95 9.90
C PHE A 293 -13.46 14.05 11.10
N ALA A 294 -13.20 15.01 11.99
CA ALA A 294 -13.87 15.09 13.29
C ALA A 294 -15.40 15.10 13.15
N PHE A 295 -16.10 14.29 13.95
CA PHE A 295 -17.55 14.12 13.84
C PHE A 295 -18.35 15.43 13.87
N GLU A 296 -18.01 16.37 14.76
CA GLU A 296 -18.69 17.68 14.80
C GLU A 296 -18.51 18.50 13.52
N LYS A 297 -17.40 18.30 12.78
CA LYS A 297 -17.20 18.94 11.48
C LYS A 297 -18.09 18.34 10.41
N TRP A 298 -18.38 17.03 10.44
CA TRP A 298 -19.41 16.46 9.58
C TRP A 298 -20.78 17.08 9.86
N ARG A 299 -21.12 17.32 11.14
CA ARG A 299 -22.36 17.99 11.52
C ARG A 299 -22.44 19.43 10.99
N GLU A 300 -21.33 20.18 11.03
CA GLU A 300 -21.24 21.52 10.42
C GLU A 300 -21.50 21.49 8.90
N VAL A 301 -20.93 20.52 8.18
CA VAL A 301 -21.12 20.36 6.72
C VAL A 301 -22.59 20.10 6.38
N VAL A 302 -23.22 19.13 7.03
CA VAL A 302 -24.63 18.80 6.78
C VAL A 302 -25.54 19.99 7.09
N LYS A 303 -25.30 20.69 8.20
CA LYS A 303 -26.06 21.87 8.60
C LYS A 303 -25.94 23.02 7.59
N ALA A 304 -24.78 23.18 6.96
CA ALA A 304 -24.55 24.19 5.93
C ALA A 304 -25.25 23.88 4.60
N MET A 305 -25.72 22.65 4.39
CA MET A 305 -26.32 22.17 3.15
C MET A 305 -27.74 21.62 3.36
N PRO A 306 -28.69 22.42 3.89
CA PRO A 306 -30.02 21.94 4.31
C PRO A 306 -30.92 21.49 3.15
N LEU A 307 -30.60 21.90 1.92
CA LEU A 307 -31.36 21.53 0.72
C LEU A 307 -30.86 20.22 0.07
N MET A 308 -29.77 19.64 0.57
CA MET A 308 -29.22 18.39 0.03
C MET A 308 -29.64 17.20 0.89
N THR A 309 -29.99 16.10 0.26
CA THR A 309 -30.19 14.81 0.93
C THR A 309 -28.85 14.09 1.06
N PHE A 310 -28.52 13.67 2.27
CA PHE A 310 -27.34 12.85 2.56
C PHE A 310 -27.76 11.45 2.99
N ILE A 311 -27.01 10.44 2.58
CA ILE A 311 -27.16 9.05 3.00
C ILE A 311 -25.92 8.67 3.79
N GLN A 312 -26.08 8.54 5.10
CA GLN A 312 -24.97 8.16 5.96
C GLN A 312 -24.78 6.64 5.93
N ILE A 313 -23.63 6.20 5.45
CA ILE A 313 -23.24 4.79 5.42
C ILE A 313 -22.09 4.52 6.39
N GLY A 314 -21.95 3.27 6.82
CA GLY A 314 -20.93 2.84 7.78
C GLY A 314 -21.15 1.40 8.21
N GLU A 315 -20.14 0.79 8.82
CA GLU A 315 -20.30 -0.53 9.43
C GLU A 315 -21.24 -0.41 10.64
N LYS A 316 -22.06 -1.43 10.89
CA LYS A 316 -22.79 -1.51 12.16
C LYS A 316 -21.77 -1.59 13.29
N GLU A 317 -21.93 -0.78 14.34
CA GLU A 317 -20.96 -0.76 15.45
C GLU A 317 -20.73 -2.16 16.03
N LYS A 318 -19.53 -2.71 15.80
CA LYS A 318 -19.05 -3.98 16.35
C LYS A 318 -17.82 -3.70 17.22
N GLY A 319 -18.07 -3.16 18.41
CA GLY A 319 -17.04 -2.90 19.43
C GLY A 319 -16.29 -1.57 19.24
N LYS A 320 -15.10 -1.45 19.85
CA LYS A 320 -14.39 -0.16 20.00
C LYS A 320 -13.56 0.29 18.77
N LYS A 321 -13.48 -0.52 17.70
CA LYS A 321 -12.53 -0.28 16.58
C LYS A 321 -13.06 0.67 15.50
N HIS A 322 -14.35 0.59 15.20
CA HIS A 322 -15.02 1.44 14.22
C HIS A 322 -16.27 2.04 14.84
N LYS A 323 -16.36 3.36 14.84
CA LYS A 323 -17.52 4.10 15.36
C LYS A 323 -18.17 4.84 14.22
N HIS A 324 -19.48 4.71 14.11
CA HIS A 324 -20.27 5.39 13.08
C HIS A 324 -21.46 6.06 13.77
N PRO A 325 -21.21 7.12 14.56
CA PRO A 325 -22.29 7.84 15.24
C PRO A 325 -23.25 8.46 14.21
N ASP A 326 -24.55 8.36 14.48
CA ASP A 326 -25.60 8.92 13.64
C ASP A 326 -25.51 10.46 13.66
N LEU A 327 -25.38 11.09 12.48
CA LEU A 327 -25.37 12.54 12.34
C LEU A 327 -26.70 13.17 12.79
N ASN A 328 -27.81 12.43 12.66
CA ASN A 328 -29.14 12.77 13.16
C ASN A 328 -29.59 14.19 12.76
N PHE A 329 -29.67 14.45 11.45
CA PHE A 329 -30.23 15.66 10.87
C PHE A 329 -31.44 15.33 10.00
N PRO A 330 -32.42 16.26 9.84
CA PRO A 330 -33.61 16.02 9.03
C PRO A 330 -33.33 15.67 7.56
N ASN A 331 -32.22 16.17 7.00
CA ASN A 331 -31.80 15.93 5.62
C ASN A 331 -30.75 14.80 5.50
N VAL A 332 -30.57 13.98 6.55
CA VAL A 332 -29.69 12.80 6.54
C VAL A 332 -30.52 11.54 6.75
N ILE A 333 -30.43 10.61 5.80
CA ILE A 333 -31.02 9.28 5.90
C ILE A 333 -29.96 8.33 6.45
N ASN A 334 -30.23 7.72 7.60
CA ASN A 334 -29.31 6.78 8.24
C ASN A 334 -29.36 5.38 7.57
N TYR A 335 -28.24 4.99 6.96
CA TYR A 335 -27.96 3.68 6.35
C TYR A 335 -26.78 2.94 7.01
N ILE A 336 -26.36 3.34 8.20
CA ILE A 336 -25.30 2.66 8.96
C ILE A 336 -25.71 1.20 9.23
N GLY A 337 -24.84 0.27 8.87
CA GLY A 337 -25.08 -1.17 9.04
C GLY A 337 -26.17 -1.75 8.15
N LYS A 338 -26.66 -0.98 7.16
CA LYS A 338 -27.73 -1.42 6.25
C LYS A 338 -27.20 -1.87 4.89
N THR A 339 -25.91 -1.72 4.60
CA THR A 339 -25.31 -2.09 3.30
C THR A 339 -24.23 -3.18 3.46
N GLU A 340 -24.38 -4.08 4.45
CA GLU A 340 -23.39 -5.13 4.75
C GLU A 340 -23.49 -6.32 3.76
N ASP A 341 -24.63 -6.48 3.09
CA ASP A 341 -24.89 -7.51 2.08
C ASP A 341 -25.60 -6.93 0.84
N ARG A 342 -25.44 -7.59 -0.32
CA ARG A 342 -26.00 -7.21 -1.63
C ARG A 342 -27.53 -7.08 -1.69
N HIS A 343 -28.23 -7.67 -0.72
CA HIS A 343 -29.69 -7.59 -0.60
C HIS A 343 -30.14 -6.48 0.36
N THR A 344 -29.21 -5.88 1.09
CA THR A 344 -29.49 -4.86 2.12
C THR A 344 -29.07 -3.45 1.68
N GLY A 345 -28.00 -3.35 0.88
CA GLY A 345 -27.60 -2.15 0.13
C GLY A 345 -27.77 -2.32 -1.36
#